data_AF-A0A536JN22-F1
#
_entry.id   AF-A0A536JN22-F1
#
_cell.length_a   1.000
_cell.length_b   1.000
_cell.length_c   1.000
_cell.angle_alpha   90.00
_cell.angle_beta   90.00
_cell.angle_gamma   90.00
#
_symmetry.space_group_name_H-M   'P 1'
#
loop_
_entity.id
_entity.type
_entity.pdbx_description
1 polymer ?
#
loop_
_entity_poly.entity_id
_entity_poly.type
_entity_poly.pdbx_seq_one_letter_code
_entity_poly.pdbx_strand_id
1 'polypeptide(L)'
;MVKPLRYRTRPNLSGLCEFDVGRIIVRVPEPFRPFNELVYISARRKPGAGMKFAWAAEKVRFRTRRDVLRFVYLHEWLHWYLREMQGRRSGAETACDRFALRNFRRRQVTVDDALEALEGTRML
;
A
#
# COMPACT_ATOMS: atom_id res chain seq x y z
N MET A 1 -17.09 -18.51 -0.28
CA MET A 1 -17.37 -18.58 1.18
C MET A 1 -16.12 -18.16 1.93
N VAL A 2 -16.12 -16.98 2.56
CA VAL A 2 -14.92 -16.44 3.25
C VAL A 2 -14.85 -17.06 4.65
N LYS A 3 -13.79 -17.84 4.92
CA LYS A 3 -13.55 -18.42 6.25
C LYS A 3 -13.22 -17.33 7.28
N PRO A 4 -13.70 -17.43 8.53
CA PRO A 4 -13.30 -16.50 9.58
C PRO A 4 -11.79 -16.61 9.85
N LEU A 5 -11.09 -15.50 9.65
CA LEU A 5 -9.64 -15.39 9.69
C LEU A 5 -9.15 -15.35 11.16
N ARG A 6 -9.01 -16.52 11.80
CA ARG A 6 -8.21 -16.62 13.03
C ARG A 6 -6.73 -16.63 12.64
N TYR A 7 -6.10 -15.46 12.73
CA TYR A 7 -4.66 -15.20 12.87
C TYR A 7 -3.71 -16.14 12.10
N ARG A 8 -3.25 -15.74 10.90
CA ARG A 8 -2.09 -16.36 10.25
C ARG A 8 -0.84 -15.49 10.43
N THR A 9 -0.29 -15.62 11.63
CA THR A 9 1.13 -15.46 12.04
C THR A 9 1.88 -14.12 11.94
N ARG A 10 1.32 -13.03 11.42
CA ARG A 10 1.78 -11.64 11.67
C ARG A 10 0.57 -10.68 11.56
N PRO A 11 0.59 -9.47 12.16
CA PRO A 11 -0.42 -8.45 11.82
C PRO A 11 -0.36 -8.21 10.30
N ASN A 12 -1.33 -8.74 9.56
CA ASN A 12 -1.36 -8.59 8.12
C ASN A 12 -2.00 -7.24 7.78
N LEU A 13 -1.20 -6.30 7.30
CA LEU A 13 -1.75 -5.17 6.55
C LEU A 13 -2.53 -5.75 5.38
N SER A 14 -3.85 -5.55 5.36
CA SER A 14 -4.67 -6.04 4.26
C SER A 14 -5.83 -5.09 4.02
N GLY A 15 -5.97 -4.69 2.76
CA GLY A 15 -7.11 -4.00 2.23
C GLY A 15 -7.69 -4.75 1.04
N LEU A 16 -8.77 -4.22 0.50
CA LEU A 16 -9.36 -4.65 -0.76
C LEU A 16 -10.18 -3.50 -1.35
N CYS A 17 -9.97 -3.23 -2.63
CA CYS A 17 -10.91 -2.47 -3.46
C CYS A 17 -11.95 -3.40 -4.08
N GLU A 18 -13.21 -3.27 -3.66
CA GLU A 18 -14.37 -3.80 -4.39
C GLU A 18 -14.83 -2.75 -5.40
N PHE A 19 -14.15 -2.72 -6.55
CA PHE A 19 -14.32 -1.63 -7.49
C PHE A 19 -15.73 -1.55 -8.09
N ASP A 20 -16.39 -2.69 -8.34
CA ASP A 20 -17.72 -2.76 -8.95
C ASP A 20 -18.81 -2.06 -8.09
N VAL A 21 -18.54 -1.92 -6.78
CA VAL A 21 -19.45 -1.26 -5.82
C VAL A 21 -18.82 -0.02 -5.17
N GLY A 22 -17.67 0.45 -5.68
CA GLY A 22 -16.99 1.65 -5.17
C GLY A 22 -16.61 1.57 -3.69
N ARG A 23 -16.16 0.41 -3.20
CA ARG A 23 -15.88 0.19 -1.77
C ARG A 23 -14.42 -0.14 -1.51
N ILE A 24 -13.85 0.45 -0.47
CA ILE A 24 -12.55 0.07 0.10
C ILE A 24 -12.79 -0.59 1.45
N ILE A 25 -12.30 -1.82 1.61
CA ILE A 25 -12.35 -2.59 2.86
C ILE A 25 -10.96 -2.57 3.47
N VAL A 26 -10.85 -2.12 4.72
CA VAL A 26 -9.58 -2.07 5.48
C VAL A 26 -9.64 -3.02 6.66
N ARG A 27 -8.61 -3.85 6.85
CA ARG A 27 -8.45 -4.68 8.04
C ARG A 27 -7.39 -4.09 8.97
N VAL A 28 -7.74 -3.98 10.24
CA VAL A 28 -6.83 -3.59 11.32
C VAL A 28 -6.67 -4.80 12.25
N PRO A 29 -5.44 -5.15 12.67
CA PRO A 29 -5.23 -6.21 13.64
C PRO A 29 -5.96 -5.97 14.96
N GLU A 30 -6.62 -7.00 15.47
CA GLU A 30 -7.25 -7.02 16.79
C GLU A 30 -6.75 -8.27 17.56
N PRO A 31 -6.36 -8.17 18.84
CA PRO A 31 -6.11 -6.93 19.56
C PRO A 31 -4.96 -6.15 18.91
N PHE A 32 -5.08 -4.82 18.86
CA PHE A 32 -4.00 -4.00 18.30
C PHE A 32 -2.84 -3.93 19.29
N ARG A 33 -1.63 -4.25 18.81
CA ARG A 33 -0.36 -3.96 19.49
C ARG A 33 0.57 -3.27 18.51
N PRO A 34 1.36 -2.25 18.92
CA PRO A 34 2.32 -1.63 18.03
C PRO A 34 3.30 -2.66 17.44
N PHE A 35 3.57 -2.56 16.13
CA PHE A 35 4.47 -3.48 15.42
C PHE A 35 5.29 -2.74 14.36
N ASN A 36 6.35 -3.40 13.89
CA ASN A 36 7.12 -2.92 12.75
C ASN A 36 6.78 -3.75 11.52
N GLU A 37 6.78 -3.10 10.35
CA GLU A 37 6.60 -3.75 9.05
C GLU A 37 7.68 -3.27 8.08
N LEU A 38 8.08 -4.12 7.14
CA LEU A 38 8.91 -3.73 6.01
C LEU A 38 8.00 -3.35 4.84
N VAL A 39 8.09 -2.10 4.39
CA VAL A 39 7.32 -1.58 3.24
C VAL A 39 8.25 -1.40 2.06
N TYR A 40 7.92 -2.00 0.91
CA TYR A 40 8.75 -1.96 -0.28
C TYR A 40 8.44 -0.72 -1.12
N ILE A 41 9.40 0.20 -1.22
CA ILE A 41 9.19 1.53 -1.81
C ILE A 41 9.72 1.65 -3.24
N SER A 42 10.61 0.75 -3.66
CA SER A 42 11.10 0.67 -5.04
C SER A 42 11.65 -0.72 -5.35
N ALA A 43 11.60 -1.08 -6.63
CA ALA A 43 12.25 -2.26 -7.16
C ALA A 43 12.98 -1.87 -8.44
N ARG A 44 14.29 -2.17 -8.51
CA ARG A 44 15.08 -1.99 -9.72
C ARG A 44 15.43 -3.35 -10.29
N ARG A 45 15.09 -3.58 -11.55
CA ARG A 45 15.53 -4.81 -12.24
C ARG A 45 17.05 -4.82 -12.33
N LYS A 46 17.67 -5.92 -11.93
CA LYS A 46 19.10 -6.14 -12.08
C LYS A 46 19.40 -6.56 -13.53
N PRO A 47 20.52 -6.10 -14.11
CA PRO A 47 20.94 -6.56 -15.43
C PRO A 47 21.25 -8.07 -15.42
N GLY A 48 20.96 -8.76 -16.52
CA GLY A 48 21.25 -10.19 -16.73
C GLY A 48 20.06 -11.01 -17.23
N ALA A 49 20.32 -12.29 -17.58
CA ALA A 49 19.35 -13.20 -18.19
C ALA A 49 18.22 -13.68 -17.24
N GLY A 50 18.25 -13.29 -15.97
CA GLY A 50 17.23 -13.65 -14.97
C GLY A 50 16.34 -12.48 -14.56
N MET A 51 15.08 -12.76 -14.23
CA MET A 51 14.17 -11.78 -13.62
C MET A 51 14.55 -11.58 -12.14
N LYS A 52 15.61 -10.80 -11.88
CA LYS A 52 16.09 -10.45 -10.54
C LYS A 52 15.85 -8.97 -10.26
N PHE A 53 15.45 -8.65 -9.04
CA PHE A 53 15.22 -7.27 -8.59
C PHE A 53 16.08 -6.93 -7.37
N ALA A 54 16.56 -5.69 -7.32
CA ALA A 54 17.03 -5.05 -6.10
C ALA A 54 15.86 -4.27 -5.51
N TRP A 55 15.43 -4.65 -4.31
CA TRP A 55 14.32 -4.02 -3.60
C TRP A 55 14.86 -3.01 -2.59
N ALA A 56 14.26 -1.83 -2.55
CA ALA A 56 14.43 -0.90 -1.44
C ALA A 56 13.18 -0.99 -0.54
N ALA A 57 13.42 -1.14 0.76
CA ALA A 57 12.36 -1.22 1.76
C ALA A 57 12.66 -0.31 2.94
N GLU A 58 11.61 0.23 3.53
CA GLU A 58 11.67 1.00 4.77
C GLU A 58 11.00 0.23 5.90
N LYS A 59 11.62 0.23 7.08
CA LYS A 59 11.03 -0.32 8.30
C LYS A 59 10.15 0.73 8.96
N VAL A 60 8.83 0.56 8.85
CA VAL A 60 7.84 1.45 9.46
C VAL A 60 7.35 0.87 10.78
N ARG A 61 7.17 1.71 11.80
CA ARG A 61 6.51 1.33 13.06
C ARG A 61 5.09 1.84 13.08
N PHE A 62 4.10 0.95 13.12
CA PHE A 62 2.69 1.31 13.34
C PHE A 62 2.42 1.45 14.83
N ARG A 63 2.11 2.68 15.28
CA ARG A 63 1.94 2.99 16.71
C ARG A 63 0.50 2.85 17.18
N THR A 64 -0.45 3.04 16.27
CA THR A 64 -1.87 3.10 16.60
C THR A 64 -2.71 2.37 15.55
N ARG A 65 -3.96 2.01 15.90
CA ARG A 65 -4.95 1.53 14.92
C ARG A 65 -5.14 2.50 13.75
N ARG A 66 -5.07 3.81 14.04
CA ARG A 66 -5.19 4.88 13.04
C ARG A 66 -4.03 4.86 12.05
N ASP A 67 -2.82 4.54 12.49
CA ASP A 67 -1.67 4.41 11.59
C ASP A 67 -1.94 3.32 10.55
N VAL A 68 -2.38 2.14 10.98
CA VAL A 68 -2.70 1.00 10.08
C VAL A 68 -3.86 1.35 9.16
N LEU A 69 -4.95 1.88 9.73
CA LEU A 69 -6.15 2.23 8.97
C LEU A 69 -5.81 3.23 7.86
N ARG A 70 -5.05 4.29 8.18
CA ARG A 70 -4.67 5.31 7.19
C ARG A 70 -3.70 4.76 6.15
N PHE A 71 -2.73 3.94 6.56
CA PHE A 71 -1.79 3.35 5.61
C PHE A 71 -2.50 2.45 4.60
N VAL A 72 -3.29 1.49 5.08
CA VAL A 72 -4.02 0.57 4.20
C VAL A 72 -5.04 1.32 3.36
N TYR A 73 -5.78 2.27 3.96
CA TYR A 73 -6.73 3.08 3.19
C TYR A 73 -6.06 3.85 2.05
N LEU A 74 -4.93 4.51 2.30
CA LEU A 74 -4.23 5.28 1.25
C LEU A 74 -3.67 4.37 0.16
N HIS A 75 -3.15 3.18 0.53
CA HIS A 75 -2.68 2.19 -0.42
C HIS A 75 -3.83 1.76 -1.36
N GLU A 76 -4.97 1.34 -0.80
CA GLU A 76 -6.13 0.92 -1.59
C GLU A 76 -6.76 2.08 -2.37
N TRP A 77 -6.79 3.28 -1.79
CA TRP A 77 -7.31 4.46 -2.47
C TRP A 77 -6.50 4.78 -3.72
N LEU A 78 -5.17 4.59 -3.72
CA LEU A 78 -4.38 4.78 -4.94
C LEU A 78 -4.69 3.71 -5.99
N HIS A 79 -4.92 2.45 -5.58
CA HIS A 79 -5.40 1.41 -6.49
C HIS A 79 -6.73 1.79 -7.14
N TRP A 80 -7.67 2.29 -6.34
CA TRP A 80 -8.95 2.83 -6.81
C TRP A 80 -8.75 3.99 -7.79
N TYR A 81 -7.94 4.98 -7.42
CA TYR A 81 -7.66 6.16 -8.26
C TYR A 81 -7.03 5.75 -9.61
N LEU A 82 -6.08 4.83 -9.61
CA LEU A 82 -5.44 4.36 -10.84
C LEU A 82 -6.40 3.63 -11.78
N ARG A 83 -7.33 2.83 -11.23
CA ARG A 83 -8.33 2.13 -12.05
C ARG A 83 -9.39 3.09 -12.58
N GLU A 84 -10.04 3.82 -11.68
CA GLU A 84 -11.24 4.59 -12.01
C GLU A 84 -10.92 5.91 -12.72
N MET A 85 -9.84 6.60 -12.31
CA MET A 85 -9.52 7.93 -12.86
C MET A 85 -8.51 7.90 -14.01
N GLN A 86 -7.66 6.88 -14.07
CA GLN A 86 -6.59 6.79 -15.07
C GLN A 86 -6.79 5.63 -16.07
N GLY A 87 -7.80 4.77 -15.87
CA GLY A 87 -8.04 3.58 -16.71
C GLY A 87 -6.88 2.58 -16.70
N ARG A 88 -5.96 2.68 -15.72
CA ARG A 88 -4.78 1.83 -15.61
C ARG A 88 -5.13 0.57 -14.82
N ARG A 89 -4.39 -0.51 -15.06
CA ARG A 89 -4.47 -1.69 -14.17
C ARG A 89 -4.03 -1.27 -12.77
N SER A 90 -4.73 -1.76 -11.74
CA SER A 90 -4.45 -1.56 -10.31
C SER A 90 -3.18 -2.28 -9.83
N GLY A 91 -2.11 -2.26 -10.64
CA GLY A 91 -0.92 -3.10 -10.45
C GLY A 91 0.32 -2.34 -9.99
N ALA A 92 0.18 -1.10 -9.53
CA ALA A 92 1.31 -0.26 -9.12
C ALA A 92 1.60 -0.38 -7.62
N GLU A 93 1.67 -1.60 -7.09
CA GLU A 93 1.82 -1.89 -5.66
C GLU A 93 2.92 -1.07 -4.98
N THR A 94 4.11 -1.00 -5.60
CA THR A 94 5.24 -0.23 -5.08
C THR A 94 4.97 1.28 -5.00
N ALA A 95 4.17 1.82 -5.91
CA ALA A 95 3.75 3.22 -5.86
C ALA A 95 2.67 3.43 -4.79
N CYS A 96 1.74 2.48 -4.62
CA CYS A 96 0.72 2.48 -3.57
C CYS A 96 1.36 2.43 -2.18
N ASP A 97 2.35 1.55 -1.98
CA ASP A 97 3.15 1.45 -0.76
C ASP A 97 3.90 2.75 -0.46
N ARG A 98 4.57 3.32 -1.46
CA ARG A 98 5.28 4.59 -1.32
C ARG A 98 4.33 5.74 -0.96
N PHE A 99 3.20 5.83 -1.64
CA PHE A 99 2.17 6.82 -1.37
C PHE A 99 1.64 6.69 0.06
N ALA A 100 1.25 5.49 0.46
CA ALA A 100 0.76 5.22 1.80
C ALA A 100 1.82 5.55 2.87
N LEU A 101 3.06 5.12 2.67
CA LEU A 101 4.17 5.30 3.60
C LEU A 101 4.47 6.79 3.85
N ARG A 102 4.51 7.61 2.80
CA ARG A 102 4.77 9.06 2.92
C ARG A 102 3.63 9.81 3.60
N ASN A 103 2.41 9.31 3.50
CA ASN A 103 1.21 10.11 3.76
C ASN A 103 0.36 9.67 4.96
N PHE A 104 0.49 8.44 5.46
CA PHE A 104 -0.43 7.90 6.47
C PHE A 104 -0.46 8.70 7.79
N ARG A 105 0.58 9.45 8.11
CA ARG A 105 0.64 10.33 9.30
C ARG A 105 0.28 11.79 9.04
N ARG A 106 0.20 12.21 7.78
CA ARG A 106 -0.16 13.59 7.43
C ARG A 106 -1.61 13.84 7.78
N ARG A 107 -1.91 15.09 8.15
CA ARG A 107 -3.29 15.52 8.45
C ARG A 107 -4.14 15.57 7.18
N GLN A 108 -3.57 16.04 6.08
CA GLN A 108 -4.20 16.16 4.78
C GLN A 108 -3.34 15.46 3.73
N VAL A 109 -4.01 14.81 2.79
CA VAL A 109 -3.41 14.12 1.64
C VAL A 109 -4.23 14.53 0.42
N THR A 110 -3.57 14.91 -0.66
CA THR A 110 -4.20 15.42 -1.89
C THR A 110 -3.88 14.51 -3.08
N VAL A 111 -4.47 14.83 -4.23
CA VAL A 111 -4.16 14.16 -5.49
C VAL A 111 -2.70 14.43 -5.92
N ASP A 112 -2.13 15.58 -5.57
CA ASP A 112 -0.73 15.89 -5.89
C ASP A 112 0.24 14.92 -5.20
N ASP A 113 -0.04 14.56 -3.94
CA ASP A 113 0.74 13.54 -3.22
C ASP A 113 0.71 12.18 -3.96
N ALA A 114 -0.40 11.86 -4.64
CA ALA A 114 -0.55 10.65 -5.45
C ALA A 114 0.24 10.73 -6.76
N LEU A 115 0.18 11.88 -7.45
CA LEU A 115 0.96 12.12 -8.66
C LEU A 115 2.47 12.04 -8.39
N GLU A 116 2.95 12.64 -7.31
CA GLU A 116 4.36 12.55 -6.88
C GLU A 116 4.80 11.10 -6.64
N ALA A 117 3.95 10.30 -5.97
CA ALA A 117 4.24 8.89 -5.72
C ALA A 117 4.33 8.08 -7.03
N LEU A 118 3.51 8.42 -8.03
CA LEU A 118 3.50 7.78 -9.35
C LEU A 118 4.70 8.21 -10.21
N GLU A 119 5.15 9.46 -10.14
CA GLU A 119 6.31 9.95 -10.88
C GLU A 119 7.60 9.22 -10.51
N GLY A 120 7.77 8.83 -9.25
CA GLY A 120 8.86 7.95 -8.81
C GLY A 120 8.83 6.53 -9.42
N THR A 121 7.82 6.20 -10.24
CA THR A 121 7.73 4.96 -11.03
C THR A 121 8.26 5.15 -12.46
N ARG A 122 8.43 6.39 -12.93
CA ARG A 122 9.08 6.73 -14.21
C ARG A 122 10.61 6.82 -14.07
N MET A 123 11.21 5.90 -13.32
CA MET A 123 12.67 5.70 -13.44
C MET A 123 12.92 4.83 -14.69
N LEU A 124 13.27 5.53 -15.78
CA LEU A 124 13.99 5.07 -17.00
C LEU A 124 13.88 3.59 -17.36
#